data_AF-A0A258MLS8-F1
#
_entry.id   AF-A0A258MLS8-F1
#
_cell.length_a   1.000
_cell.length_b   1.000
_cell.length_c   1.000
_cell.angle_alpha   90.00
_cell.angle_beta   90.00
_cell.angle_gamma   90.00
#
_symmetry.space_group_name_H-M   'P 1'
#
loop_
_entity.id
_entity.type
_entity.pdbx_description
1 polymer ?
#
loop_
_entity_poly.entity_id
_entity_poly.type
_entity_poly.pdbx_seq_one_letter_code
_entity_poly.pdbx_strand_id
1 'polypeptide(L)' 'MSRGMLEFKLSGNPALSVRDLKIVLYCKTSGRAALAAKALHEMGYRNVQSISGGFDAWSESGNPIAKPEAVKFE' A
#
# COMPACT_ATOMS: atom_id res chain seq x y z
N MET A 1 8.54 1.66 -3.08
CA MET A 1 8.06 3.07 -3.20
C MET A 1 8.32 3.78 -1.89
N SER A 2 8.83 5.01 -1.92
CA SER A 2 9.00 5.85 -0.74
C SER A 2 7.70 6.61 -0.41
N ARG A 3 7.60 7.14 0.82
CA ARG A 3 6.44 7.94 1.26
C ARG A 3 6.20 9.16 0.37
N GLY A 4 7.22 9.98 0.12
CA GLY A 4 7.08 11.18 -0.72
C GLY A 4 6.62 10.87 -2.15
N MET A 5 7.10 9.77 -2.74
CA MET A 5 6.63 9.34 -4.06
C MET A 5 5.17 8.87 -4.05
N LEU A 6 4.71 8.28 -2.95
CA LEU A 6 3.31 7.90 -2.77
C LEU A 6 2.41 9.14 -2.71
N GLU A 7 2.78 10.11 -1.86
CA GLU A 7 2.05 11.38 -1.67
C GLU A 7 1.92 12.15 -3.00
N PHE A 8 3.02 12.22 -3.77
CA PHE A 8 3.05 12.84 -5.09
C PHE A 8 2.15 12.12 -6.09
N LYS A 9 2.20 10.78 -6.14
CA LYS A 9 1.35 9.99 -7.05
C LYS A 9 -0.14 10.14 -6.76
N LEU A 10 -0.52 10.15 -5.48
CA LEU A 10 -1.91 10.27 -5.08
C LEU A 10 -2.46 11.68 -5.37
N SER A 11 -1.65 12.72 -5.17
CA SER A 11 -2.07 14.10 -5.41
C SER A 11 -2.01 14.50 -6.89
N GLY A 12 -1.07 13.93 -7.65
CA GLY A 12 -0.83 14.26 -9.06
C GLY A 12 -1.72 13.50 -10.05
N ASN A 13 -2.47 12.48 -9.61
CA ASN A 13 -3.40 11.74 -10.44
C ASN A 13 -4.86 12.07 -10.07
N PRO A 14 -5.65 12.68 -10.96
CA PRO A 14 -7.06 13.03 -10.69
C PRO A 14 -7.93 11.84 -10.25
N ALA A 15 -7.63 10.63 -10.73
CA ALA A 15 -8.38 9.43 -10.32
C ALA A 15 -8.08 9.01 -8.87
N LEU A 16 -6.93 9.42 -8.33
CA LEU A 16 -6.46 9.05 -6.98
C LEU A 16 -6.59 10.19 -5.97
N SER A 17 -6.92 11.41 -6.41
CA SER A 17 -7.02 12.59 -5.54
C SER A 17 -8.32 12.67 -4.73
N VAL A 18 -9.28 11.77 -5.00
CA VAL A 18 -10.56 11.68 -4.28
C VAL A 18 -10.30 11.32 -2.82
N ARG A 19 -10.67 12.22 -1.90
CA ARG A 19 -10.41 12.07 -0.46
C ARG A 19 -11.14 10.91 0.21
N ASP A 20 -12.25 10.49 -0.37
CA ASP A 20 -13.03 9.35 0.12
C ASP A 20 -12.59 8.01 -0.49
N LEU A 21 -11.52 7.99 -1.30
CA LEU A 21 -11.01 6.76 -1.89
C LEU A 21 -10.61 5.75 -0.81
N LYS A 22 -11.08 4.51 -0.96
CA LYS A 22 -10.70 3.39 -0.10
C LYS A 22 -9.31 2.92 -0.48
N ILE A 23 -8.34 3.15 0.40
CA ILE A 23 -6.92 2.88 0.16
C ILE A 23 -6.45 1.86 1.20
N VAL A 24 -5.92 0.73 0.72
CA VAL A 24 -5.25 -0.27 1.56
C VAL A 24 -3.77 -0.25 1.24
N LEU A 25 -2.95 -0.01 2.25
CA LEU A 25 -1.50 0.00 2.15
C LEU A 25 -0.92 -1.27 2.78
N TYR A 26 0.13 -1.80 2.16
CA TYR A 26 0.88 -2.90 2.74
C TYR A 26 2.38 -2.75 2.45
N CYS A 27 3.17 -3.36 3.30
CA CYS A 27 4.58 -3.62 3.04
C CYS A 27 4.91 -5.02 3.57
N LYS A 28 6.18 -5.39 3.72
CA LYS A 28 6.57 -6.70 4.25
C LYS A 28 5.93 -6.99 5.63
N THR A 29 6.13 -6.10 6.60
CA THR A 29 5.72 -6.27 8.02
C THR A 29 4.84 -5.14 8.55
N SER A 30 4.11 -4.44 7.69
CA SER A 30 3.25 -3.27 8.01
C SER A 30 3.89 -1.96 8.50
N GLY A 31 5.10 -1.95 9.08
CA GLY A 31 5.67 -0.72 9.69
C GLY A 31 5.73 0.51 8.77
N ARG A 32 6.17 0.34 7.52
CA ARG A 32 6.19 1.45 6.52
C ARG A 32 4.80 1.85 6.05
N ALA A 33 3.90 0.86 5.93
CA ALA A 33 2.53 1.08 5.49
C ALA A 33 1.74 1.88 6.54
N ALA A 34 1.95 1.62 7.83
CA ALA A 34 1.32 2.36 8.92
C ALA A 34 1.73 3.84 8.92
N LEU A 35 3.03 4.14 8.75
CA LEU A 35 3.51 5.53 8.67
C LEU A 35 2.98 6.26 7.43
N ALA A 36 2.91 5.56 6.30
CA ALA A 36 2.31 6.12 5.09
C ALA A 36 0.80 6.36 5.25
N ALA A 37 0.08 5.45 5.92
CA ALA A 37 -1.34 5.62 6.21
C ALA A 37 -1.60 6.87 7.06
N LYS A 38 -0.78 7.09 8.10
CA LYS A 38 -0.84 8.31 8.91
C LYS A 38 -0.66 9.58 8.06
N ALA A 39 0.37 9.61 7.21
CA ALA A 39 0.62 10.76 6.34
C ALA A 39 -0.54 11.02 5.36
N LEU A 40 -1.15 9.98 4.79
CA LEU A 40 -2.31 10.15 3.90
C LEU A 40 -3.55 10.66 4.66
N HIS A 41 -3.76 10.22 5.90
CA HIS A 41 -4.79 10.79 6.78
C HIS A 41 -4.54 12.28 7.02
N GLU A 42 -3.30 12.69 7.31
CA GLU A 42 -2.91 14.10 7.48
C GLU A 42 -3.10 14.93 6.19
N MET A 43 -2.99 14.30 5.01
CA MET A 43 -3.31 14.92 3.72
C MET A 43 -4.82 14.98 3.41
N GLY A 44 -5.68 14.42 4.27
CA GLY A 44 -7.14 14.48 4.16
C GLY A 44 -7.80 13.27 3.51
N TYR A 45 -7.06 12.17 3.23
CA TYR A 45 -7.69 10.92 2.82
C TYR A 45 -8.39 10.26 4.00
N ARG A 46 -9.66 9.91 3.85
CA ARG A 46 -10.52 9.47 4.96
C ARG A 46 -10.50 7.96 5.17
N ASN A 47 -10.35 7.21 4.08
CA ASN A 47 -10.52 5.76 4.08
C ASN A 47 -9.19 5.03 3.84
N VAL A 48 -8.18 5.33 4.66
CA VAL A 48 -6.84 4.71 4.55
C VAL A 48 -6.60 3.68 5.65
N GLN A 49 -6.26 2.46 5.26
CA GLN A 49 -5.99 1.33 6.16
C GLN A 49 -4.67 0.66 5.80
N SER A 50 -3.99 0.07 6.79
CA SER A 50 -2.80 -0.76 6.57
C SER A 50 -3.04 -2.20 6.99
N ILE A 51 -2.53 -3.16 6.23
CA ILE A 51 -2.62 -4.58 6.57
C ILE A 51 -1.73 -4.89 7.77
N SER A 52 -2.32 -5.35 8.88
CA SER A 52 -1.58 -5.81 10.07
C SER A 52 -0.68 -7.00 9.73
N GLY A 53 0.58 -6.96 10.18
CA GLY A 53 1.58 -7.99 9.84
C GLY A 53 2.08 -7.94 8.38
N GLY A 54 1.48 -7.10 7.52
CA GLY A 54 1.91 -6.88 6.15
C GLY A 54 1.72 -8.09 5.24
N PHE A 55 2.58 -8.19 4.23
CA PHE A 55 2.56 -9.28 3.25
C PHE A 55 2.92 -10.63 3.89
N ASP A 56 3.79 -10.65 4.90
CA ASP A 56 4.19 -11.90 5.56
C ASP A 56 2.94 -12.55 6.22
N ALA A 57 2.17 -11.79 6.99
CA ALA A 57 0.92 -12.28 7.58
C ALA A 57 -0.16 -12.62 6.53
N TRP A 58 -0.23 -11.88 5.41
CA TRP A 58 -1.12 -12.21 4.30
C TRP A 58 -0.76 -13.56 3.67
N SER A 59 0.53 -13.85 3.53
CA SER A 59 1.02 -15.13 3.00
C SER A 59 0.80 -16.28 3.97
N GLU A 60 1.04 -16.08 5.26
CA GLU A 60 0.86 -17.10 6.29
C GLU A 60 -0.60 -17.49 6.49
N SER A 61 -1.53 -16.56 6.28
CA SER A 61 -2.97 -16.83 6.32
C SER A 61 -3.50 -17.57 5.09
N GLY A 62 -2.63 -17.95 4.14
CA GLY A 62 -3.01 -18.73 2.95
C GLY A 62 -3.83 -17.94 1.93
N ASN A 63 -3.78 -16.61 1.98
CA ASN A 63 -4.51 -15.78 1.01
C ASN A 63 -3.89 -15.87 -0.40
N PRO A 64 -4.66 -15.57 -1.46
CA PRO A 64 -4.15 -15.56 -2.83
C PRO A 64 -2.97 -14.60 -3.00
N ILE A 65 -1.89 -15.10 -3.61
CA ILE A 65 -0.69 -14.33 -3.94
C ILE A 65 -0.36 -14.57 -5.41
N ALA A 66 -0.24 -13.47 -6.16
CA ALA A 66 0.33 -13.51 -7.51
C ALA A 66 1.85 -13.67 -7.39
N LYS A 67 2.37 -14.78 -7.89
CA LYS A 67 3.81 -14.98 -8.05
C LYS A 67 4.19 -14.54 -9.47
N PRO A 68 5.24 -13.72 -9.65
CA PRO A 68 5.73 -13.43 -10.98
C PRO A 68 6.23 -14.74 -11.62
N GLU A 69 6.06 -14.86 -12.92
CA GLU A 69 6.63 -15.99 -13.67
C GLU A 69 8.16 -15.95 -13.52
N ALA A 70 8.74 -17.07 -13.12
CA ALA A 70 10.18 -17.15 -12.94
C ALA A 70 10.85 -17.12 -14.33
N VAL A 71 11.64 -16.08 -14.59
CA VAL A 71 12.49 -16.03 -15.78
C VAL A 71 13.55 -17.12 -15.63
N LYS A 72 13.44 -18.18 -16.43
CA LYS A 72 14.51 -19.17 -16.57
C LYS A 72 15.58 -18.54 -17.45
N PHE A 73 16.74 -18.29 -16.86
CA PHE A 73 17.95 -17.99 -17.62
C PHE A 73 18.58 -19.35 -17.95
N GLU A 74 18.55 -19.74 -19.22
CA GLU A 74 19.36 -20.83 -19.77
C GLU A 74 20.75 -20.30 -20.14
#